data_AF-A0A538CG90-F1
#
_entry.id   AF-A0A538CG90-F1
#
_cell.length_a   1.000
_cell.length_b   1.000
_cell.length_c   1.000
_cell.angle_alpha   90.00
_cell.angle_beta   90.00
_cell.angle_gamma   90.00
#
_symmetry.space_group_name_H-M   'P 1'
#
loop_
_entity.id
_entity.type
_entity.pdbx_description
1 polymer ?
#
loop_
_entity_poly.entity_id
_entity_poly.type
_entity_poly.pdbx_seq_one_letter_code
_entity_poly.pdbx_strand_id
1 'polypeptide(L)' 'DFEEQASRGRPSALHLARAVPLQGGVPIEVDGDVVGAVGVSGASSADEDRELALIGAAALEVAI' A
#
# COMPACT_ATOMS: atom_id res chain seq x y z
N ASP A 1 1.62 -12.61 2.70
CA ASP A 1 1.63 -11.18 2.34
C ASP A 1 2.39 -10.96 1.02
N PHE A 2 2.23 -9.84 0.29
CA PHE A 2 2.97 -9.58 -0.96
C PHE A 2 4.48 -9.37 -0.72
N GLU A 3 4.84 -8.70 0.37
CA GLU A 3 6.23 -8.50 0.80
C GLU A 3 6.88 -9.82 1.24
N GLU A 4 6.11 -10.70 1.90
CA GLU A 4 6.57 -12.05 2.24
C GLU A 4 6.84 -12.91 1.00
N GLN A 5 5.98 -12.80 -0.03
CA GLN A 5 6.22 -13.48 -1.31
C GLN A 5 7.49 -12.97 -1.98
N ALA A 6 7.73 -11.65 -1.97
CA ALA A 6 8.93 -11.06 -2.51
C ALA A 6 10.20 -11.44 -1.73
N SER A 7 10.12 -11.54 -0.40
CA SER A 7 11.29 -11.78 0.46
C SER A 7 11.63 -13.25 0.68
N ARG A 8 10.65 -14.17 0.69
CA ARG A 8 10.86 -15.58 1.08
C ARG A 8 10.18 -16.64 0.20
N GLY A 9 9.20 -16.27 -0.64
CA GLY A 9 8.30 -17.24 -1.25
C GLY A 9 8.41 -17.42 -2.76
N ARG A 10 8.63 -16.34 -3.53
CA ARG A 10 8.47 -16.30 -4.99
C ARG A 10 9.30 -15.15 -5.60
N PRO A 11 10.54 -15.39 -6.05
CA PRO A 11 11.36 -14.36 -6.69
C PRO A 11 10.70 -13.67 -7.91
N SER A 12 9.75 -14.35 -8.56
CA SER A 12 8.92 -13.78 -9.63
C SER A 12 8.05 -12.61 -9.17
N ALA A 13 7.72 -12.49 -7.88
CA ALA A 13 6.94 -11.38 -7.34
C ALA A 13 7.63 -10.02 -7.52
N LEU A 14 8.97 -10.00 -7.53
CA LEU A 14 9.78 -8.80 -7.79
C LEU A 14 9.69 -8.32 -9.26
N HIS A 15 9.25 -9.18 -10.17
CA HIS A 15 9.16 -8.86 -11.59
C HIS A 15 7.84 -8.18 -11.97
N LEU A 16 6.93 -7.99 -11.00
CA LEU A 16 5.71 -7.25 -11.25
C LEU A 16 6.07 -5.79 -11.56
N ALA A 17 5.89 -5.41 -12.82
CA ALA A 17 6.30 -4.11 -13.30
C ALA A 17 5.64 -3.00 -12.47
N ARG A 18 6.46 -2.05 -12.01
CA ARG A 18 6.04 -0.89 -11.20
C ARG A 18 5.44 -1.22 -9.82
N ALA A 19 5.61 -2.45 -9.34
CA ALA A 19 5.25 -2.79 -7.97
C ALA A 19 6.44 -2.58 -7.03
N VAL A 20 6.15 -2.09 -5.82
CA VAL A 20 7.09 -2.05 -4.70
C VAL A 20 6.49 -2.94 -3.61
N PRO A 21 7.01 -4.17 -3.39
CA PRO A 21 6.41 -5.12 -2.46
C PRO A 21 6.83 -4.82 -1.02
N LEU A 22 6.46 -3.64 -0.53
CA LEU A 22 6.70 -3.18 0.83
C LEU A 22 5.38 -2.73 1.46
N GLN A 23 5.22 -3.00 2.75
CA GLN A 23 4.14 -2.46 3.56
C GLN A 23 4.17 -0.91 3.56
N GLY A 24 2.99 -0.29 3.60
CA GLY A 24 2.82 1.17 3.54
C GLY A 24 1.86 1.65 2.45
N GLY A 25 1.38 0.75 1.58
CA GLY A 25 0.33 1.02 0.59
C GLY A 25 -1.07 0.63 1.09
N VAL A 26 -2.06 1.49 0.86
CA VAL A 26 -3.50 1.21 1.09
C VAL A 26 -4.34 1.59 -0.14
N PRO A 27 -5.35 0.79 -0.52
CA PRO A 27 -6.21 1.11 -1.65
C PRO A 27 -7.16 2.27 -1.34
N ILE A 28 -7.59 2.97 -2.39
CA ILE A 28 -8.73 3.89 -2.37
C ILE A 28 -9.88 3.18 -3.08
N GLU A 29 -10.99 2.97 -2.37
CA GLU A 29 -12.17 2.28 -2.87
C GLU A 29 -13.34 3.27 -3.00
N VAL A 30 -14.05 3.23 -4.13
CA VAL A 30 -15.29 4.00 -4.38
C VAL A 30 -16.31 3.04 -4.95
N ASP A 31 -17.49 2.93 -4.33
CA ASP A 31 -18.56 2.00 -4.71
C ASP A 31 -18.12 0.53 -4.84
N GLY A 32 -17.08 0.14 -4.10
CA GLY A 32 -16.49 -1.21 -4.13
C GLY A 32 -15.43 -1.41 -5.22
N ASP A 33 -15.14 -0.40 -6.04
CA ASP A 33 -14.08 -0.41 -7.05
C ASP A 33 -12.81 0.28 -6.53
N VAL A 34 -11.65 -0.35 -6.75
CA VAL A 34 -10.34 0.26 -6.44
C VAL A 34 -10.00 1.28 -7.52
N VAL A 35 -10.02 2.57 -7.18
CA VAL A 35 -9.74 3.68 -8.11
C VAL A 35 -8.33 4.24 -7.99
N GLY A 36 -7.60 3.85 -6.95
CA GLY A 36 -6.25 4.33 -6.68
C GLY A 36 -5.67 3.74 -5.39
N ALA A 37 -4.58 4.34 -4.92
CA ALA A 37 -3.95 3.98 -3.66
C ALA A 37 -3.16 5.15 -3.07
N VAL A 38 -2.98 5.12 -1.74
CA VAL A 38 -2.01 5.96 -1.03
C VAL A 38 -0.84 5.07 -0.60
N GLY A 39 0.39 5.51 -0.87
CA GLY A 39 1.61 4.85 -0.43
C GLY A 39 2.48 5.80 0.38
N VAL A 40 2.88 5.39 1.57
CA VAL A 40 3.81 6.14 2.44
C VAL A 40 5.06 5.31 2.66
N SER A 41 6.22 5.98 2.73
CA SER A 41 7.50 5.36 3.03
C SER A 41 8.42 6.36 3.73
N GLY A 42 9.21 5.87 4.68
CA GLY A 42 10.27 6.62 5.34
C GLY A 42 9.98 6.97 6.79
N ALA A 43 8.88 6.48 7.36
CA ALA A 43 8.63 6.52 8.79
C ALA A 43 9.62 5.62 9.57
N SER A 44 9.53 5.65 10.90
CA SER A 44 10.44 4.86 11.75
C SER A 44 10.12 3.36 11.70
N SER A 45 8.93 3.00 11.23
CA SER A 45 8.49 1.61 11.06
C SER A 45 7.46 1.47 9.93
N ALA A 46 7.36 0.27 9.37
CA ALA A 46 6.37 -0.04 8.34
C ALA A 46 4.92 0.06 8.84
N ASP A 47 4.69 -0.12 10.15
CA ASP A 47 3.37 0.06 10.76
C ASP A 47 2.98 1.54 10.79
N GLU A 48 3.95 2.43 11.07
CA GLU A 48 3.77 3.88 11.01
C GLU A 48 3.52 4.36 9.56
N ASP A 49 4.25 3.82 8.57
CA ASP A 49 3.96 4.08 7.15
C ASP A 49 2.51 3.69 6.80
N ARG A 50 2.04 2.52 7.26
CA ARG A 50 0.66 2.06 7.04
C ARG A 50 -0.37 2.97 7.73
N GLU A 51 -0.13 3.38 8.97
CA GLU A 51 -1.00 4.29 9.71
C GLU A 51 -1.16 5.63 8.99
N LEU A 52 -0.05 6.22 8.53
CA LEU A 52 -0.06 7.46 7.76
C LEU A 52 -0.81 7.30 6.42
N ALA A 53 -0.63 6.17 5.74
CA ALA A 53 -1.33 5.88 4.48
C ALA A 53 -2.85 5.77 4.69
N LEU A 54 -3.30 5.13 5.77
CA LEU A 54 -4.72 5.06 6.18
C LEU A 54 -5.30 6.45 6.44
N ILE A 55 -4.58 7.31 7.18
CA ILE A 55 -5.00 8.69 7.43
C ILE A 55 -5.14 9.46 6.11
N GLY A 56 -4.18 9.31 5.19
CA GLY A 56 -4.22 9.95 3.88
C GLY A 56 -5.40 9.48 3.02
N ALA A 57 -5.70 8.18 3.02
CA ALA A 57 -6.84 7.63 2.29
C ALA A 57 -8.19 8.10 2.89
N ALA A 58 -8.33 8.09 4.22
CA ALA A 58 -9.53 8.55 4.90
C ALA A 58 -9.80 10.05 4.67
N ALA A 59 -8.76 10.87 4.49
CA ALA A 59 -8.93 12.28 4.15
C ALA A 59 -9.61 12.49 2.79
N LEU A 60 -9.49 11.53 1.87
CA LEU A 60 -10.18 11.57 0.58
C LEU A 60 -11.66 11.21 0.72
N GLU A 61 -12.03 10.25 1.57
CA GLU A 61 -13.44 9.90 1.83
C GLU A 61 -14.26 11.09 2.33
N VAL A 62 -13.66 11.99 3.10
CA VAL A 62 -14.34 13.20 3.61
C VAL A 62 -14.59 14.24 2.50
N ALA A 63 -13.91 14.13 1.36
CA ALA A 63 -13.97 15.10 0.26
C ALA A 63 -14.97 14.75 -0.86
N ILE A 64 -15.51 13.52 -0.86
CA ILE A 64 -16.42 12.95 -1.88
C ILE A 64 -17.79 12.67 -1.27
#